data_AF-J3ATQ4-F1
#
_entry.id   AF-J3ATQ4-F1
#
_cell.length_a   1.000
_cell.length_b   1.000
_cell.length_c   1.000
_cell.angle_alpha   90.00
_cell.angle_beta   90.00
_cell.angle_gamma   90.00
#
_symmetry.space_group_name_H-M   'P 1'
#
loop_
_entity.id
_entity.type
_entity.pdbx_description
1 polymer ?
#
loop_
_entity_poly.entity_id
_entity_poly.type
_entity_poly.pdbx_seq_one_letter_code
_entity_poly.pdbx_strand_id
1 'polypeptide(L)'
;MTSTPPTAPAIAPAADAPRHFHAFTLVAAAVAAIATVGTLAAALPAWSMFLGWVAYSTSGQTPRESLPNLASFLIGLGIGAGSGLLIGALAPWLGNAATPVVVFGDVVLVLTLRAAPLINNALAYFLGLISFFASAQAPSRSLLAMLAAAGVIGAVGAGLAGFLQSRLPRAA
;
A
#
# COMPACT_ATOMS: atom_id res chain seq x y z
N MET A 1 -48.65 43.96 4.26
CA MET A 1 -48.26 43.02 3.19
C MET A 1 -46.93 42.38 3.59
N THR A 2 -46.98 41.24 4.27
CA THR A 2 -45.79 40.49 4.71
C THR A 2 -45.66 39.25 3.82
N SER A 3 -44.78 39.32 2.82
CA SER A 3 -44.48 38.19 1.94
C SER A 3 -43.63 37.17 2.70
N THR A 4 -44.15 35.97 2.93
CA THR A 4 -43.39 34.81 3.40
C THR A 4 -42.26 34.48 2.44
N PRO A 5 -41.04 34.17 2.93
CA PRO A 5 -39.93 33.79 2.06
C PRO A 5 -40.22 32.43 1.39
N PRO A 6 -39.71 32.19 0.16
CA PRO A 6 -39.87 30.92 -0.51
C PRO A 6 -39.12 29.82 0.25
N THR A 7 -39.85 28.74 0.57
CA THR A 7 -39.31 27.54 1.20
C THR A 7 -38.29 26.88 0.26
N ALA A 8 -37.03 26.79 0.67
CA ALA A 8 -36.01 26.09 -0.10
C ALA A 8 -36.42 24.62 -0.29
N PRO A 9 -36.29 24.02 -1.50
CA PRO A 9 -36.63 22.63 -1.71
C PRO A 9 -35.73 21.74 -0.85
N ALA A 10 -36.35 20.84 -0.08
CA ALA A 10 -35.64 19.84 0.69
C ALA A 10 -34.94 18.88 -0.27
N ILE A 11 -33.60 18.87 -0.27
CA ILE A 11 -32.81 17.86 -0.98
C ILE A 11 -33.02 16.54 -0.24
N ALA A 12 -33.87 15.66 -0.77
CA ALA A 12 -33.99 14.31 -0.25
C ALA A 12 -32.64 13.59 -0.44
N PRO A 13 -32.10 12.90 0.57
CA PRO A 13 -30.90 12.09 0.39
C PRO A 13 -31.20 10.99 -0.65
N ALA A 14 -30.35 10.89 -1.67
CA ALA A 14 -30.48 9.88 -2.72
C ALA A 14 -30.50 8.48 -2.10
N ALA A 15 -31.63 7.78 -2.21
CA ALA A 15 -31.87 6.47 -1.61
C ALA A 15 -30.86 5.38 -2.09
N ASP A 16 -30.09 5.66 -3.14
CA ASP A 16 -29.13 4.73 -3.75
C ASP A 16 -27.70 4.83 -3.16
N ALA A 17 -27.38 5.87 -2.39
CA ALA A 17 -26.05 6.07 -1.82
C ALA A 17 -25.57 4.90 -0.90
N PRO A 18 -26.42 4.34 -0.01
CA PRO A 18 -26.00 3.23 0.86
C PRO A 18 -25.75 1.93 0.07
N ARG A 19 -26.59 1.63 -0.93
CA ARG A 19 -26.46 0.42 -1.74
C ARG A 19 -25.20 0.43 -2.58
N HIS A 20 -24.89 1.57 -3.19
CA HIS A 20 -23.66 1.74 -3.97
C HIS A 20 -22.42 1.58 -3.08
N PHE A 21 -22.41 2.19 -1.89
CA PHE A 21 -21.32 2.04 -0.93
C PHE A 21 -21.08 0.57 -0.54
N HIS A 22 -22.14 -0.17 -0.17
CA HIS A 22 -22.01 -1.58 0.18
C HIS A 22 -21.52 -2.43 -0.99
N ALA A 23 -22.02 -2.21 -2.20
CA ALA A 23 -21.55 -2.92 -3.38
C ALA A 23 -20.05 -2.64 -3.64
N PHE A 24 -19.64 -1.37 -3.54
CA PHE A 24 -18.25 -0.96 -3.69
C PHE A 24 -17.33 -1.66 -2.67
N THR A 25 -17.74 -1.70 -1.40
CA THR A 25 -17.00 -2.39 -0.33
C THR A 25 -16.93 -3.91 -0.55
N LEU A 26 -18.05 -4.53 -0.93
CA LEU A 26 -18.12 -5.98 -1.16
C LEU A 26 -17.20 -6.43 -2.31
N VAL A 27 -17.07 -5.61 -3.37
CA VAL A 27 -16.13 -5.89 -4.46
C VAL A 27 -14.69 -5.94 -3.94
N ALA A 28 -14.24 -4.92 -3.20
CA ALA A 28 -12.89 -4.92 -2.64
C ALA A 28 -12.67 -6.11 -1.69
N ALA A 29 -13.64 -6.40 -0.82
CA ALA A 29 -13.58 -7.50 0.12
C ALA A 29 -13.46 -8.86 -0.59
N ALA A 30 -14.25 -9.09 -1.64
CA ALA A 30 -14.21 -10.32 -2.43
C ALA A 30 -12.85 -10.51 -3.12
N VAL A 31 -12.32 -9.46 -3.76
CA VAL A 31 -11.01 -9.52 -4.41
C VAL A 31 -9.89 -9.75 -3.39
N ALA A 32 -9.92 -9.07 -2.24
CA ALA A 32 -8.95 -9.27 -1.17
C ALA A 32 -8.99 -10.71 -0.63
N ALA A 33 -10.18 -11.29 -0.44
CA ALA A 33 -10.34 -12.67 0.00
C ALA A 33 -9.74 -13.66 -1.01
N ILE A 34 -10.05 -13.51 -2.30
CA ILE A 34 -9.51 -14.36 -3.37
C ILE A 34 -7.98 -14.23 -3.46
N ALA A 35 -7.45 -13.00 -3.42
CA ALA A 35 -6.01 -12.74 -3.43
C ALA A 35 -5.32 -13.36 -2.21
N THR A 36 -5.95 -13.31 -1.04
CA THR A 36 -5.44 -13.94 0.18
C THR A 36 -5.37 -15.46 0.03
N VAL A 37 -6.43 -16.10 -0.47
CA VAL A 37 -6.42 -17.55 -0.75
C VAL A 37 -5.28 -17.91 -1.71
N GLY A 38 -5.12 -17.18 -2.82
CA GLY A 38 -4.05 -17.41 -3.77
C GLY A 38 -2.65 -17.22 -3.17
N THR A 39 -2.48 -16.19 -2.33
CA THR A 39 -1.21 -15.90 -1.63
C THR A 39 -0.86 -17.03 -0.65
N LEU A 40 -1.82 -17.49 0.14
CA LEU A 40 -1.63 -18.58 1.09
C LEU A 40 -1.38 -19.92 0.37
N ALA A 41 -2.08 -20.19 -0.73
CA ALA A 41 -1.84 -21.39 -1.55
C ALA A 41 -0.43 -21.41 -2.16
N ALA A 42 0.15 -20.25 -2.45
CA ALA A 42 1.53 -20.10 -2.89
C ALA A 42 2.55 -20.09 -1.72
N ALA A 43 2.11 -20.34 -0.48
CA ALA A 43 2.91 -20.26 0.75
C ALA A 43 3.60 -18.88 0.95
N LEU A 44 2.95 -17.82 0.49
CA LEU A 44 3.42 -16.44 0.63
C LEU A 44 2.78 -15.75 1.84
N PRO A 45 3.44 -14.75 2.44
CA PRO A 45 2.90 -14.04 3.59
C PRO A 45 1.77 -13.08 3.20
N ALA A 46 0.55 -13.35 3.66
CA ALA A 46 -0.62 -12.50 3.40
C ALA A 46 -0.45 -11.05 3.90
N TRP A 47 0.30 -10.84 4.99
CA TRP A 47 0.57 -9.48 5.48
C TRP A 47 1.37 -8.65 4.47
N SER A 48 2.38 -9.22 3.80
CA SER A 48 3.15 -8.50 2.76
C SER A 48 2.30 -8.20 1.54
N MET A 49 1.37 -9.11 1.20
CA MET A 49 0.35 -8.86 0.19
C MET A 49 -0.49 -7.63 0.53
N PHE A 50 -1.02 -7.52 1.76
CA PHE A 50 -1.76 -6.33 2.15
C PHE A 50 -0.92 -5.05 2.15
N LEU A 51 0.36 -5.11 2.53
CA LEU A 51 1.25 -3.95 2.42
C LEU A 51 1.43 -3.48 0.97
N GLY A 52 1.56 -4.42 0.03
CA GLY A 52 1.63 -4.10 -1.41
C GLY A 52 0.31 -3.55 -1.96
N TRP A 53 -0.84 -4.07 -1.50
CA TRP A 53 -2.17 -3.50 -1.79
C TRP A 53 -2.24 -2.05 -1.35
N VAL A 54 -1.92 -1.78 -0.08
CA VAL A 54 -1.95 -0.42 0.49
C VAL A 54 -0.99 0.49 -0.27
N ALA A 55 0.25 0.04 -0.52
CA ALA A 55 1.23 0.79 -1.27
C ALA A 55 0.69 1.21 -2.65
N TYR A 56 0.13 0.28 -3.42
CA TYR A 56 -0.48 0.56 -4.71
C TYR A 56 -1.60 1.61 -4.61
N SER A 57 -2.48 1.48 -3.62
CA SER A 57 -3.64 2.37 -3.40
C SER A 57 -3.31 3.74 -2.80
N THR A 58 -2.06 4.03 -2.41
CA THR A 58 -1.73 5.28 -1.70
C THR A 58 -1.78 6.55 -2.56
N SER A 59 -1.72 6.45 -3.88
CA SER A 59 -1.95 7.59 -4.77
C SER A 59 -2.54 7.17 -6.11
N GLY A 60 -3.55 7.92 -6.55
CA GLY A 60 -4.15 7.81 -7.87
C GLY A 60 -5.42 6.99 -7.93
N GLN A 61 -6.27 7.34 -8.90
CA GLN A 61 -7.44 6.52 -9.29
C GLN A 61 -7.13 5.67 -10.52
N THR A 62 -5.93 5.85 -11.11
CA THR A 62 -5.53 5.18 -12.35
C THR A 62 -4.31 4.31 -12.16
N PRO A 63 -4.18 3.21 -12.93
CA PRO A 63 -3.00 2.34 -12.86
C PRO A 63 -1.67 3.05 -13.14
N ARG A 64 -1.69 4.11 -13.98
CA ARG A 64 -0.49 4.90 -14.30
C ARG A 64 0.04 5.66 -13.08
N GLU A 65 -0.84 6.08 -12.18
CA GLU A 65 -0.48 6.78 -10.94
C GLU A 65 -0.09 5.81 -9.82
N SER A 66 -0.65 4.59 -9.83
CA SER A 66 -0.41 3.59 -8.79
C SER A 66 0.81 2.69 -9.05
N LEU A 67 1.20 2.46 -10.30
CA LEU A 67 2.35 1.62 -10.64
C LEU A 67 3.69 2.16 -10.09
N PRO A 68 3.96 3.47 -10.09
CA PRO A 68 5.15 4.01 -9.45
C PRO A 68 5.16 3.84 -7.92
N ASN A 69 4.00 3.70 -7.28
CA ASN A 69 3.93 3.35 -5.85
C ASN A 69 4.37 1.91 -5.61
N LEU A 70 3.98 0.98 -6.48
CA LEU A 70 4.49 -0.39 -6.41
C LEU A 70 6.01 -0.42 -6.60
N ALA A 71 6.55 0.36 -7.53
CA ALA A 71 8.00 0.50 -7.69
C ALA A 71 8.66 1.05 -6.41
N SER A 72 8.07 2.10 -5.81
CA SER A 72 8.56 2.67 -4.54
C SER A 72 8.52 1.64 -3.40
N PHE A 73 7.47 0.82 -3.31
CA PHE A 73 7.38 -0.30 -2.37
C PHE A 73 8.49 -1.33 -2.58
N LEU A 74 8.72 -1.77 -3.82
CA LEU A 74 9.75 -2.76 -4.13
C LEU A 74 11.16 -2.22 -3.86
N ILE A 75 11.40 -0.94 -4.13
CA ILE A 75 12.66 -0.28 -3.78
C ILE A 75 12.79 -0.18 -2.26
N GLY A 76 11.74 0.21 -1.54
CA GLY A 76 11.73 0.25 -0.07
C GLY A 76 12.04 -1.10 0.57
N LEU A 77 11.51 -2.18 -0.02
CA LEU A 77 11.83 -3.56 0.37
C LEU A 77 13.32 -3.87 0.18
N GLY A 78 13.90 -3.43 -0.94
CA GLY A 78 15.34 -3.54 -1.20
C GLY A 78 16.19 -2.71 -0.23
N ILE A 79 15.76 -1.49 0.09
CA ILE A 79 16.41 -0.64 1.10
C ILE A 79 16.41 -1.37 2.44
N GLY A 80 15.27 -1.91 2.90
CA GLY A 80 15.20 -2.64 4.16
C GLY A 80 16.17 -3.83 4.24
N ALA A 81 16.31 -4.59 3.16
CA ALA A 81 17.33 -5.66 3.11
C ALA A 81 18.76 -5.10 3.24
N GLY A 82 19.05 -4.00 2.56
CA GLY A 82 20.33 -3.27 2.69
C GLY A 82 20.55 -2.79 4.13
N SER A 83 19.53 -2.25 4.77
CA SER A 83 19.54 -1.83 6.18
C SER A 83 19.84 -3.00 7.10
N GLY A 84 19.23 -4.17 6.88
CA GLY A 84 19.52 -5.39 7.64
C GLY A 84 21.00 -5.80 7.56
N LEU A 85 21.60 -5.74 6.36
CA LEU A 85 23.03 -6.00 6.17
C LEU A 85 23.90 -4.95 6.87
N LEU A 86 23.54 -3.67 6.74
CA LEU A 86 24.28 -2.56 7.34
C LEU A 86 24.24 -2.59 8.87
N ILE A 87 23.08 -2.93 9.46
CA ILE A 87 22.93 -3.13 10.91
C ILE A 87 23.88 -4.24 11.37
N GLY A 88 23.90 -5.38 10.68
CA GLY A 88 24.80 -6.49 11.00
C GLY A 88 26.28 -6.10 10.93
N ALA A 89 26.66 -5.31 9.93
CA ALA A 89 28.03 -4.82 9.77
C ALA A 89 28.44 -3.79 10.83
N LEU A 90 27.50 -2.95 11.29
CA LEU A 90 27.75 -1.92 12.29
C LEU A 90 27.63 -2.42 13.73
N ALA A 91 26.94 -3.54 13.97
CA ALA A 91 26.72 -4.10 15.30
C ALA A 91 28.01 -4.32 16.12
N PRO A 92 29.15 -4.80 15.56
CA PRO A 92 30.39 -4.93 16.32
C PRO A 92 30.95 -3.61 16.88
N TRP A 93 30.61 -2.48 16.25
CA TRP A 93 31.14 -1.16 16.56
C TRP A 93 30.17 -0.33 17.42
N LEU A 94 28.87 -0.43 17.11
CA LEU A 94 27.83 0.41 17.71
C LEU A 94 26.91 -0.36 18.68
N GLY A 95 27.00 -1.69 18.73
CA GLY A 95 26.10 -2.53 19.51
C GLY A 95 24.64 -2.21 19.21
N ASN A 96 23.86 -1.97 20.27
CA ASN A 96 22.43 -1.64 20.17
C ASN A 96 22.13 -0.32 19.45
N ALA A 97 23.13 0.56 19.27
CA ALA A 97 22.95 1.80 18.52
C ALA A 97 23.00 1.61 16.99
N ALA A 98 23.42 0.45 16.49
CA ALA A 98 23.47 0.18 15.04
C ALA A 98 22.09 0.35 14.38
N THR A 99 21.04 -0.23 14.98
CA THR A 99 19.67 -0.13 14.47
C THR A 99 19.16 1.31 14.38
N PRO A 100 19.12 2.13 15.46
CA PRO A 100 18.61 3.49 15.36
C PRO A 100 19.43 4.37 14.41
N VAL A 101 20.75 4.18 14.29
CA VAL A 101 21.59 4.90 13.32
C VAL A 101 21.21 4.56 11.88
N VAL A 102 20.99 3.28 11.56
CA VAL A 102 20.57 2.86 10.22
C VAL A 102 19.15 3.34 9.92
N VAL A 103 18.21 3.22 10.86
CA VAL A 103 16.84 3.72 10.71
C VAL A 103 16.82 5.23 10.47
N PHE A 104 17.68 6.00 11.16
CA PHE A 104 17.84 7.43 10.88
C PHE A 104 18.28 7.66 9.43
N GLY A 105 19.27 6.90 8.95
CA GLY A 105 19.70 6.93 7.54
C GLY A 105 18.58 6.58 6.56
N ASP A 106 17.79 5.54 6.84
CA ASP A 106 16.65 5.14 6.01
C ASP A 106 15.61 6.26 5.91
N VAL A 107 15.28 6.92 7.03
CA VAL A 107 14.34 8.04 7.04
C VAL A 107 14.87 9.20 6.21
N VAL A 108 16.14 9.59 6.38
CA VAL A 108 16.76 10.66 5.58
C VAL A 108 16.73 10.30 4.09
N LEU A 109 17.10 9.06 3.74
CA LEU A 109 17.10 8.57 2.36
C LEU A 109 15.69 8.61 1.76
N VAL A 110 14.70 7.99 2.41
CA VAL A 110 13.32 7.89 1.91
C VAL A 110 12.68 9.26 1.77
N LEU A 111 12.88 10.16 2.74
CA LEU A 111 12.34 11.51 2.66
C LEU A 111 13.02 12.35 1.58
N THR A 112 14.29 12.09 1.27
CA THR A 112 14.98 12.72 0.13
C THR A 112 14.46 12.18 -1.21
N LEU A 113 14.19 10.88 -1.31
CA LEU A 113 13.62 10.25 -2.52
C LEU A 113 12.24 10.81 -2.89
N ARG A 114 11.53 11.44 -1.94
CA ARG A 114 10.29 12.20 -2.23
C ARG A 114 10.50 13.31 -3.27
N ALA A 115 11.72 13.79 -3.47
CA ALA A 115 12.01 14.77 -4.51
C ALA A 115 12.10 14.15 -5.93
N ALA A 116 12.12 12.82 -6.07
CA ALA A 116 12.24 12.15 -7.36
C ALA A 116 10.93 12.22 -8.17
N PRO A 117 10.94 12.60 -9.45
CA PRO A 117 9.72 12.93 -10.20
C PRO A 117 8.77 11.74 -10.46
N LEU A 118 9.28 10.51 -10.44
CA LEU A 118 8.50 9.31 -10.78
C LEU A 118 8.17 8.42 -9.57
N ILE A 119 9.03 8.39 -8.56
CA ILE A 119 8.94 7.46 -7.41
C ILE A 119 8.99 8.26 -6.10
N ASN A 120 8.14 9.28 -5.97
CA ASN A 120 8.14 10.19 -4.82
C ASN A 120 7.25 9.74 -3.65
N ASN A 121 6.82 8.48 -3.61
CA ASN A 121 5.88 8.04 -2.59
C ASN A 121 6.59 7.51 -1.34
N ALA A 122 6.90 8.42 -0.42
CA ALA A 122 7.52 8.12 0.87
C ALA A 122 6.78 7.02 1.65
N LEU A 123 5.43 7.04 1.64
CA LEU A 123 4.64 6.03 2.35
C LEU A 123 4.84 4.63 1.74
N ALA A 124 4.84 4.51 0.41
CA ALA A 124 5.08 3.24 -0.26
C ALA A 124 6.49 2.68 0.04
N TYR A 125 7.53 3.53 0.09
CA TYR A 125 8.87 3.11 0.52
C TYR A 125 8.85 2.54 1.95
N PHE A 126 8.22 3.24 2.89
CA PHE A 126 8.12 2.78 4.27
C PHE A 126 7.35 1.47 4.39
N LEU A 127 6.31 1.23 3.59
CA LEU A 127 5.61 -0.05 3.57
C LEU A 127 6.52 -1.20 3.08
N GLY A 128 7.44 -0.92 2.15
CA GLY A 128 8.47 -1.87 1.73
C GLY A 128 9.48 -2.18 2.83
N LEU A 129 9.98 -1.15 3.52
CA LEU A 129 10.87 -1.26 4.69
C LEU A 129 10.21 -2.08 5.81
N ILE A 130 8.98 -1.71 6.17
CA ILE A 130 8.16 -2.43 7.15
C ILE A 130 7.98 -3.87 6.72
N SER A 131 7.77 -4.14 5.43
CA SER A 131 7.63 -5.51 4.94
C SER A 131 8.87 -6.35 5.24
N PHE A 132 10.06 -5.83 4.94
CA PHE A 132 11.30 -6.52 5.29
C PHE A 132 11.44 -6.74 6.81
N PHE A 133 11.34 -5.68 7.62
CA PHE A 133 11.55 -5.77 9.06
C PHE A 133 10.49 -6.63 9.78
N ALA A 134 9.25 -6.64 9.29
CA ALA A 134 8.17 -7.49 9.83
C ALA A 134 8.45 -8.98 9.66
N SER A 135 9.27 -9.38 8.69
CA SER A 135 9.68 -10.79 8.53
C SER A 135 10.53 -11.29 9.70
N ALA A 136 11.23 -10.39 10.40
CA ALA A 136 12.22 -10.71 11.42
C ALA A 136 13.28 -11.74 10.96
N GLN A 137 13.56 -11.79 9.65
CA GLN A 137 14.54 -12.69 9.05
C GLN A 137 15.78 -11.93 8.56
N ALA A 138 16.90 -12.63 8.49
CA ALA A 138 18.10 -12.09 7.85
C ALA A 138 17.87 -11.86 6.33
N PRO A 139 18.50 -10.85 5.73
CA PRO A 139 18.39 -10.59 4.29
C PRO A 139 18.80 -11.80 3.45
N SER A 140 17.91 -12.24 2.55
CA SER A 140 18.22 -13.25 1.54
C SER A 140 17.43 -13.01 0.25
N ARG A 141 17.92 -13.55 -0.87
CA ARG A 141 17.26 -13.40 -2.17
C ARG A 141 15.87 -14.06 -2.18
N SER A 142 15.76 -15.23 -1.55
CA SER A 142 14.48 -15.96 -1.45
C SER A 142 13.48 -15.19 -0.60
N LEU A 143 13.89 -14.62 0.54
CA LEU A 143 13.03 -13.77 1.36
C LEU A 143 12.51 -12.57 0.56
N LEU A 144 13.40 -11.86 -0.12
CA LEU A 144 13.02 -10.70 -0.93
C LEU A 144 12.05 -11.08 -2.05
N ALA A 145 12.32 -12.20 -2.75
CA ALA A 145 11.43 -12.70 -3.79
C ALA A 145 10.04 -13.05 -3.24
N MET A 146 9.95 -13.71 -2.06
CA MET A 146 8.68 -14.04 -1.42
C MET A 146 7.90 -12.78 -1.01
N LEU A 147 8.56 -11.82 -0.36
CA LEU A 147 7.93 -10.58 0.09
C LEU A 147 7.46 -9.71 -1.09
N ALA A 148 8.31 -9.59 -2.12
CA ALA A 148 7.98 -8.88 -3.35
C ALA A 148 6.83 -9.55 -4.10
N ALA A 149 6.86 -10.88 -4.27
CA ALA A 149 5.79 -11.61 -4.93
C ALA A 149 4.45 -11.43 -4.21
N ALA A 150 4.43 -11.56 -2.88
CA ALA A 150 3.25 -11.29 -2.07
C ALA A 150 2.74 -9.86 -2.29
N GLY A 151 3.62 -8.86 -2.19
CA GLY A 151 3.26 -7.45 -2.41
C GLY A 151 2.72 -7.16 -3.81
N VAL A 152 3.30 -7.78 -4.85
CA VAL A 152 2.80 -7.68 -6.24
C VAL A 152 1.41 -8.30 -6.38
N ILE A 153 1.15 -9.47 -5.76
CA ILE A 153 -0.20 -10.05 -5.73
C ILE A 153 -1.20 -9.06 -5.10
N GLY A 154 -0.81 -8.43 -4.01
CA GLY A 154 -1.63 -7.39 -3.36
C GLY A 154 -1.92 -6.19 -4.25
N ALA A 155 -0.89 -5.66 -4.93
CA ALA A 155 -1.05 -4.55 -5.86
C ALA A 155 -1.95 -4.91 -7.06
N VAL A 156 -1.80 -6.13 -7.61
CA VAL A 156 -2.69 -6.64 -8.67
C VAL A 156 -4.12 -6.76 -8.15
N GLY A 157 -4.31 -7.28 -6.94
CA GLY A 157 -5.62 -7.33 -6.28
C GLY A 157 -6.25 -5.95 -6.12
N ALA A 158 -5.47 -4.96 -5.68
CA ALA A 158 -5.93 -3.58 -5.55
C ALA A 158 -6.36 -2.98 -6.89
N GLY A 159 -5.56 -3.17 -7.94
CA GLY A 159 -5.89 -2.74 -9.30
C GLY A 159 -7.16 -3.41 -9.85
N LEU A 160 -7.32 -4.72 -9.62
CA LEU A 160 -8.51 -5.46 -10.01
C LEU A 160 -9.75 -4.99 -9.26
N ALA A 161 -9.65 -4.76 -7.94
CA ALA A 161 -10.75 -4.22 -7.14
C ALA A 161 -11.18 -2.84 -7.67
N GLY A 162 -10.23 -1.93 -7.91
CA GLY A 162 -10.51 -0.62 -8.48
C GLY A 162 -11.16 -0.70 -9.87
N PHE A 163 -10.68 -1.61 -10.72
CA PHE A 163 -11.29 -1.86 -12.02
C PHE A 163 -12.75 -2.32 -11.90
N LEU A 164 -13.03 -3.33 -11.07
CA LEU A 164 -14.39 -3.86 -10.89
C LEU A 164 -15.32 -2.84 -10.25
N GLN A 165 -14.84 -2.07 -9.28
CA GLN A 165 -15.57 -0.96 -8.67
C GLN A 165 -15.94 0.11 -9.69
N SER A 166 -15.06 0.43 -10.64
CA SER A 166 -15.35 1.39 -11.72
C SER A 166 -16.49 0.95 -12.65
N ARG A 167 -16.87 -0.33 -12.63
CA ARG A 167 -17.97 -0.89 -13.41
C ARG A 167 -19.31 -0.82 -12.69
N LEU A 168 -19.35 -0.44 -11.42
CA LEU A 168 -20.60 -0.25 -10.69
C LEU A 168 -21.34 0.98 -11.21
N PRO A 169 -22.68 0.93 -11.34
CA PRO A 169 -23.50 2.10 -11.69
C PRO A 169 -23.26 3.22 -10.66
N ARG A 170 -23.10 4.47 -11.12
CA ARG A 170 -23.02 5.62 -10.22
C ARG A 170 -24.35 5.77 -9.47
N ALA A 171 -24.30 6.07 -8.18
CA ALA A 171 -25.49 6.46 -7.43
C ALA A 171 -26.09 7.72 -8.09
N ALA A 172 -27.37 7.65 -8.47
CA ALA A 172 -28.11 8.76 -9.08
C ALA A 172 -28.54 9.80 -8.03
#